data_AF-A0A1J3I404-F1
#
_entry.id   AF-A0A1J3I404-F1
#
_cell.length_a   1.000
_cell.length_b   1.000
_cell.length_c   1.000
_cell.angle_alpha   90.00
_cell.angle_beta   90.00
_cell.angle_gamma   90.00
#
_symmetry.space_group_name_H-M   'P 1'
#
loop_
_entity.id
_entity.type
_entity.pdbx_description
1 polymer ?
#
loop_
_entity_poly.entity_id
_entity_poly.type
_entity_poly.pdbx_seq_one_letter_code
_entity_poly.pdbx_strand_id
1 'polypeptide(L)'
;MGSQTATKPSKPTMKHSNAASFSVRSSVALSSHSAMVELKQRILTSLSRIGDRDTYQIAVDDLEKVVVSVSDSPDILPVLLHCLFDSFADPKAPVKRESIRLLSFLCLTYSDLTSSQLAKIISHIVKRLKDADNGVRDACRDAIGSLSAQFLNETEEGNGDSAGSSLVGLFAKPLFEAMAEQNKSLQSGAAICMGKMVDSVSEPP
;
A
#
# COMPACT_ATOMS: atom_id res chain seq x y z
N MET A 1 -74.95 -15.24 -50.32
CA MET A 1 -73.58 -15.74 -50.55
C MET A 1 -72.77 -15.36 -49.33
N GLY A 2 -72.15 -16.31 -48.64
CA GLY A 2 -71.36 -16.04 -47.44
C GLY A 2 -69.87 -16.10 -47.75
N SER A 3 -69.09 -15.12 -47.26
CA SER A 3 -67.65 -15.27 -47.02
C SER A 3 -67.13 -14.17 -46.08
N GLN A 4 -66.12 -14.59 -45.31
CA GLN A 4 -65.20 -13.83 -44.46
C GLN A 4 -64.64 -12.59 -45.19
N THR A 5 -64.17 -11.49 -44.58
CA THR A 5 -63.43 -11.25 -43.33
C THR A 5 -63.95 -9.92 -42.69
N ALA A 6 -63.34 -9.17 -41.75
CA ALA A 6 -62.02 -9.15 -41.11
C ALA A 6 -62.08 -8.58 -39.68
N THR A 7 -60.92 -8.40 -39.03
CA THR A 7 -60.76 -8.00 -37.62
C THR A 7 -60.27 -6.56 -37.41
N LYS A 8 -60.55 -6.03 -36.21
CA LYS A 8 -60.27 -4.64 -35.78
C LYS A 8 -58.93 -4.59 -35.00
N PRO A 9 -58.00 -3.63 -35.26
CA PRO A 9 -56.73 -3.57 -34.56
C PRO A 9 -56.84 -2.87 -33.19
N SER A 10 -56.19 -3.44 -32.17
CA SER A 10 -56.12 -2.90 -30.81
C SER A 10 -54.89 -2.00 -30.61
N LYS A 11 -55.03 -0.97 -29.76
CA LYS A 11 -53.92 -0.06 -29.39
C LYS A 11 -52.77 -0.82 -28.69
N PRO A 12 -51.50 -0.44 -28.91
CA PRO A 12 -50.38 -0.99 -28.15
C PRO A 12 -50.32 -0.40 -26.74
N THR A 13 -50.29 -1.25 -25.72
CA THR A 13 -50.08 -0.86 -24.33
C THR A 13 -48.59 -0.60 -24.08
N MET A 14 -48.26 0.56 -23.52
CA MET A 14 -46.89 0.94 -23.15
C MET A 14 -46.33 -0.03 -22.10
N LYS A 15 -45.26 -0.76 -22.44
CA LYS A 15 -44.47 -1.51 -21.44
C LYS A 15 -43.52 -0.55 -20.74
N HIS A 16 -43.75 -0.29 -19.46
CA HIS A 16 -42.79 0.43 -18.63
C HIS A 16 -41.52 -0.41 -18.45
N SER A 17 -40.38 0.19 -18.75
CA SER A 17 -39.06 -0.43 -18.64
C SER A 17 -38.51 -0.34 -17.21
N ASN A 18 -37.92 -1.43 -16.72
CA ASN A 18 -37.25 -1.48 -15.41
C ASN A 18 -35.93 -0.70 -15.45
N ALA A 19 -35.99 0.62 -15.26
CA ALA A 19 -34.82 1.50 -15.26
C ALA A 19 -34.15 1.68 -13.88
N ALA A 20 -34.81 1.26 -12.79
CA ALA A 20 -34.39 1.56 -11.43
C ALA A 20 -33.05 0.89 -11.02
N SER A 21 -32.74 -0.30 -11.53
CA SER A 21 -31.55 -1.08 -11.15
C SER A 21 -30.23 -0.50 -11.66
N PHE A 22 -30.24 0.16 -12.83
CA PHE A 22 -29.03 0.75 -13.42
C PHE A 22 -28.64 2.09 -12.77
N SER A 23 -29.64 2.90 -12.38
CA SER A 23 -29.41 4.22 -11.78
C SER A 23 -28.71 4.12 -10.41
N VAL A 24 -29.19 3.23 -9.52
CA VAL A 24 -28.62 3.04 -8.18
C VAL A 24 -27.19 2.51 -8.23
N ARG A 25 -26.86 1.61 -9.18
CA ARG A 25 -25.50 1.09 -9.34
C ARG A 25 -24.52 2.18 -9.80
N SER A 26 -24.99 3.10 -10.65
CA SER A 26 -24.20 4.25 -11.11
C SER A 26 -23.95 5.26 -9.99
N SER A 27 -24.97 5.63 -9.20
CA SER A 27 -24.81 6.61 -8.11
C SER A 27 -23.91 6.10 -6.98
N VAL A 28 -23.99 4.81 -6.62
CA VAL A 28 -23.08 4.21 -5.65
C VAL A 28 -21.64 4.20 -6.16
N ALA A 29 -21.39 3.82 -7.42
CA ALA A 29 -20.04 3.83 -8.00
C ALA A 29 -19.44 5.25 -8.07
N LEU A 30 -20.25 6.26 -8.39
CA LEU A 30 -19.83 7.67 -8.37
C LEU A 30 -19.48 8.15 -6.95
N SER A 31 -20.26 7.75 -5.95
CA SER A 31 -20.00 8.05 -4.54
C SER A 31 -18.68 7.43 -4.06
N SER A 32 -18.46 6.14 -4.35
CA SER A 32 -17.19 5.45 -4.04
C SER A 32 -16.00 6.11 -4.74
N HIS A 33 -16.15 6.52 -6.01
CA HIS A 33 -15.09 7.22 -6.72
C HIS A 33 -14.76 8.60 -6.11
N SER A 34 -15.79 9.37 -5.70
CA SER A 34 -15.58 10.64 -4.98
C SER A 34 -14.80 10.43 -3.69
N ALA A 35 -15.21 9.44 -2.87
CA ALA A 35 -14.53 9.11 -1.62
C ALA A 35 -13.05 8.71 -1.84
N MET A 36 -12.75 7.95 -2.90
CA MET A 36 -11.35 7.62 -3.26
C MET A 36 -10.54 8.84 -3.70
N VAL A 37 -11.15 9.78 -4.44
CA VAL A 37 -10.51 11.03 -4.88
C VAL A 37 -10.27 11.96 -3.68
N GLU A 38 -11.24 12.11 -2.80
CA GLU A 38 -11.14 12.89 -1.56
C GLU A 38 -10.07 12.32 -0.62
N LEU A 39 -10.03 11.00 -0.45
CA LEU A 39 -9.00 10.32 0.33
C LEU A 39 -7.60 10.52 -0.29
N LYS A 40 -7.45 10.34 -1.61
CA LYS A 40 -6.20 10.60 -2.32
C LYS A 40 -5.75 12.05 -2.11
N GLN A 41 -6.67 13.01 -2.24
CA GLN A 41 -6.36 14.42 -2.03
C GLN A 41 -5.95 14.71 -0.59
N ARG A 42 -6.61 14.10 0.41
CA ARG A 42 -6.23 14.20 1.82
C ARG A 42 -4.83 13.67 2.07
N ILE A 43 -4.49 12.50 1.55
CA ILE A 43 -3.13 11.91 1.65
C ILE A 43 -2.08 12.85 1.05
N LEU A 44 -2.30 13.31 -0.19
CA LEU A 44 -1.35 14.21 -0.88
C LEU A 44 -1.20 15.57 -0.17
N THR A 45 -2.28 16.09 0.42
CA THR A 45 -2.28 17.36 1.18
C THR A 45 -1.53 17.23 2.51
N SER A 46 -1.58 16.05 3.15
CA SER A 46 -0.75 15.79 4.32
C SER A 46 0.71 15.55 3.93
N LEU A 47 0.99 14.78 2.87
CA LEU A 47 2.35 14.54 2.38
C LEU A 47 3.10 15.85 2.05
N SER A 48 2.44 16.83 1.42
CA SER A 48 3.08 18.12 1.12
C SER A 48 3.44 18.92 2.39
N ARG A 49 2.62 18.80 3.46
CA ARG A 49 2.84 19.45 4.77
C ARG A 49 3.97 18.85 5.59
N ILE A 50 4.38 17.59 5.35
CA ILE A 50 5.59 16.99 5.95
C ILE A 50 6.84 17.79 5.59
N GLY A 51 6.83 18.43 4.42
CA GLY A 51 7.96 19.19 3.91
C GLY A 51 8.32 20.45 4.71
N ASP A 52 7.49 20.88 5.66
CA ASP A 52 7.66 22.13 6.40
C ASP A 52 7.60 21.86 7.92
N ARG A 53 8.59 22.39 8.66
CA ARG A 53 8.86 22.03 10.07
C ARG A 53 7.64 22.21 10.98
N ASP A 54 6.94 23.33 10.83
CA ASP A 54 5.89 23.75 11.77
C ASP A 54 4.56 23.00 11.51
N THR A 55 4.44 22.31 10.38
CA THR A 55 3.30 21.44 10.04
C THR A 55 3.61 19.95 10.07
N TYR A 56 4.89 19.56 10.17
CA TYR A 56 5.37 18.18 10.15
C TYR A 56 4.56 17.24 11.05
N GLN A 57 4.52 17.52 12.37
CA GLN A 57 3.89 16.59 13.31
C GLN A 57 2.39 16.42 13.04
N ILE A 58 1.69 17.51 12.74
CA ILE A 58 0.25 17.45 12.43
C ILE A 58 0.02 16.64 11.15
N ALA A 59 0.88 16.78 10.15
CA ALA A 59 0.80 16.00 8.91
C ALA A 59 1.07 14.50 9.12
N VAL A 60 2.00 14.16 10.01
CA VAL A 60 2.29 12.77 10.43
C VAL A 60 1.06 12.18 11.14
N ASP A 61 0.56 12.86 12.18
CA ASP A 61 -0.61 12.42 12.93
C ASP A 61 -1.85 12.26 12.02
N ASP A 62 -2.03 13.15 11.06
CA ASP A 62 -3.11 13.11 10.07
C ASP A 62 -2.99 11.88 9.14
N LEU A 63 -1.77 11.49 8.75
CA LEU A 63 -1.52 10.32 7.90
C LEU A 63 -1.63 9.00 8.65
N GLU A 64 -1.15 8.91 9.88
CA GLU A 64 -1.34 7.73 10.73
C GLU A 64 -2.82 7.47 11.00
N LYS A 65 -3.59 8.51 11.33
CA LYS A 65 -5.06 8.41 11.47
C LYS A 65 -5.73 7.95 10.18
N VAL A 66 -5.25 8.39 9.02
CA VAL A 66 -5.75 7.90 7.72
C VAL A 66 -5.47 6.41 7.57
N VAL A 67 -4.22 5.96 7.79
CA VAL A 67 -3.83 4.53 7.71
C VAL A 67 -4.69 3.66 8.64
N VAL A 68 -4.84 4.04 9.91
CA VAL A 68 -5.67 3.31 10.88
C VAL A 68 -7.14 3.31 10.47
N SER A 69 -7.67 4.42 9.93
CA SER A 69 -9.10 4.49 9.54
C SER A 69 -9.49 3.62 8.34
N VAL A 70 -8.51 3.00 7.66
CA VAL A 70 -8.74 2.19 6.45
C VAL A 70 -8.05 0.81 6.51
N SER A 71 -7.53 0.39 7.68
CA SER A 71 -6.85 -0.90 7.90
C SER A 71 -7.63 -2.09 7.34
N ASP A 72 -8.95 -2.05 7.49
CA ASP A 72 -9.87 -3.14 7.16
C ASP A 72 -10.40 -3.01 5.70
N SER A 73 -9.85 -2.07 4.92
CA SER A 73 -10.30 -1.72 3.57
C SER A 73 -9.23 -2.05 2.52
N PRO A 74 -9.20 -3.29 1.97
CA PRO A 74 -8.19 -3.70 1.01
C PRO A 74 -8.27 -2.93 -0.33
N ASP A 75 -9.45 -2.45 -0.71
CA ASP A 75 -9.66 -1.65 -1.93
C ASP A 75 -8.99 -0.26 -1.87
N ILE A 76 -8.70 0.24 -0.65
CA ILE A 76 -8.06 1.53 -0.42
C ILE A 76 -6.52 1.44 -0.46
N LEU A 77 -5.97 0.29 -0.06
CA LEU A 77 -4.53 0.05 0.03
C LEU A 77 -3.75 0.42 -1.25
N PRO A 78 -4.23 0.13 -2.49
CA PRO A 78 -3.55 0.57 -3.71
C PRO A 78 -3.39 2.09 -3.85
N VAL A 79 -4.34 2.88 -3.33
CA VAL A 79 -4.30 4.36 -3.38
C VAL A 79 -3.24 4.89 -2.41
N LEU A 80 -3.19 4.36 -1.19
CA LEU A 80 -2.16 4.67 -0.21
C LEU A 80 -0.76 4.32 -0.75
N LEU A 81 -0.57 3.08 -1.22
CA LEU A 81 0.70 2.62 -1.78
C LEU A 81 1.13 3.46 -2.99
N HIS A 82 0.20 3.84 -3.87
CA HIS A 82 0.52 4.75 -4.97
C HIS A 82 1.07 6.08 -4.46
N CYS A 83 0.39 6.75 -3.52
CA CYS A 83 0.81 8.07 -3.04
C CYS A 83 2.15 8.00 -2.30
N LEU A 84 2.37 6.97 -1.47
CA LEU A 84 3.61 6.77 -0.74
C LEU A 84 4.78 6.42 -1.67
N PHE A 85 4.56 5.63 -2.73
CA PHE A 85 5.61 5.34 -3.71
C PHE A 85 5.94 6.54 -4.63
N ASP A 86 4.95 7.38 -4.95
CA ASP A 86 5.14 8.59 -5.77
C ASP A 86 5.96 9.66 -5.01
N SER A 87 5.65 9.84 -3.71
CA SER A 87 6.39 10.75 -2.82
C SER A 87 7.88 10.41 -2.63
N PHE A 88 8.34 9.24 -3.07
CA PHE A 88 9.77 8.91 -3.14
C PHE A 88 10.54 9.71 -4.19
N ALA A 89 9.86 10.36 -5.13
CA ALA A 89 10.46 11.30 -6.07
C ALA A 89 10.53 12.74 -5.50
N ASP A 90 9.99 13.00 -4.31
CA ASP A 90 9.96 14.34 -3.72
C ASP A 90 11.39 14.84 -3.41
N PRO A 91 11.74 16.10 -3.77
CA PRO A 91 13.05 16.66 -3.49
C PRO A 91 13.33 16.84 -1.98
N LYS A 92 12.30 16.97 -1.14
CA LYS A 92 12.41 17.15 0.30
C LYS A 92 12.65 15.80 0.98
N ALA A 93 13.86 15.62 1.52
CA ALA A 93 14.21 14.43 2.30
C ALA A 93 13.23 14.07 3.45
N PRO A 94 12.65 15.02 4.21
CA PRO A 94 11.61 14.71 5.21
C PRO A 94 10.42 13.93 4.65
N VAL A 95 9.91 14.32 3.47
CA VAL A 95 8.78 13.65 2.81
C VAL A 95 9.14 12.20 2.48
N LYS A 96 10.32 11.98 1.88
CA LYS A 96 10.81 10.63 1.54
C LYS A 96 10.99 9.74 2.77
N ARG A 97 11.59 10.26 3.86
CA ARG A 97 11.78 9.52 5.13
C ARG A 97 10.45 9.08 5.71
N GLU A 98 9.53 10.04 5.83
CA GLU A 98 8.25 9.82 6.48
C GLU A 98 7.37 8.87 5.68
N SER A 99 7.42 8.92 4.33
CA SER A 99 6.75 7.94 3.47
C SER A 99 7.29 6.52 3.62
N ILE A 100 8.60 6.34 3.90
CA ILE A 100 9.16 5.01 4.23
C ILE A 100 8.64 4.53 5.59
N ARG A 101 8.64 5.41 6.60
CA ARG A 101 8.11 5.09 7.94
C ARG A 101 6.63 4.72 7.89
N LEU A 102 5.83 5.48 7.15
CA LEU A 102 4.41 5.23 6.93
C LEU A 102 4.14 3.93 6.14
N LEU A 103 5.00 3.54 5.19
CA LEU A 103 4.90 2.21 4.56
C LEU A 103 5.15 1.08 5.55
N SER A 104 6.11 1.25 6.48
CA SER A 104 6.33 0.28 7.55
C SER A 104 5.10 0.20 8.46
N PHE A 105 4.61 1.35 8.95
CA PHE A 105 3.43 1.44 9.80
C PHE A 105 2.18 0.85 9.13
N LEU A 106 1.97 1.12 7.84
CA LEU A 106 0.90 0.57 7.02
C LEU A 106 0.91 -0.97 7.01
N CYS A 107 2.07 -1.59 6.79
CA CYS A 107 2.18 -3.05 6.79
C CYS A 107 1.94 -3.66 8.17
N LEU A 108 2.32 -2.98 9.25
CA LEU A 108 2.10 -3.42 10.63
C LEU A 108 0.65 -3.18 11.10
N THR A 109 -0.15 -2.40 10.37
CA THR A 109 -1.53 -2.04 10.71
C THR A 109 -2.57 -2.81 9.89
N TYR A 110 -2.24 -3.19 8.65
CA TYR A 110 -3.15 -3.96 7.78
C TYR A 110 -3.09 -5.46 8.08
N SER A 111 -4.23 -6.07 8.42
CA SER A 111 -4.34 -7.51 8.69
C SER A 111 -4.16 -8.39 7.45
N ASP A 112 -4.72 -7.99 6.31
CA ASP A 112 -4.81 -8.82 5.10
C ASP A 112 -3.76 -8.47 4.03
N LEU A 113 -2.53 -8.15 4.45
CA LEU A 113 -1.45 -7.83 3.51
C LEU A 113 -0.93 -9.09 2.80
N THR A 114 -1.15 -9.19 1.49
CA THR A 114 -0.63 -10.36 0.73
C THR A 114 0.89 -10.33 0.61
N SER A 115 1.51 -11.52 0.57
CA SER A 115 2.94 -11.70 0.29
C SER A 115 3.44 -10.89 -0.94
N SER A 116 2.61 -10.79 -1.99
CA SER A 116 2.95 -10.02 -3.20
C SER A 116 3.01 -8.50 -2.97
N GLN A 117 2.13 -7.97 -2.12
CA GLN A 117 2.12 -6.56 -1.74
C GLN A 117 3.30 -6.26 -0.82
N LEU A 118 3.55 -7.12 0.18
CA LEU A 118 4.72 -7.02 1.07
C LEU A 118 6.03 -7.04 0.28
N ALA A 119 6.23 -8.01 -0.63
CA ALA A 119 7.40 -8.09 -1.49
C ALA A 119 7.62 -6.83 -2.36
N LYS A 120 6.52 -6.25 -2.87
CA LYS A 120 6.57 -4.98 -3.62
C LYS A 120 7.02 -3.83 -2.71
N ILE A 121 6.47 -3.72 -1.50
CA ILE A 121 6.82 -2.67 -0.52
C ILE A 121 8.30 -2.80 -0.12
N ILE A 122 8.77 -4.00 0.23
CA ILE A 122 10.18 -4.29 0.55
C ILE A 122 11.09 -3.89 -0.63
N SER A 123 10.77 -4.32 -1.86
CA SER A 123 11.56 -3.95 -3.05
C SER A 123 11.63 -2.42 -3.25
N HIS A 124 10.54 -1.70 -2.97
CA HIS A 124 10.49 -0.24 -3.02
C HIS A 124 11.35 0.42 -1.93
N ILE A 125 11.34 -0.10 -0.71
CA ILE A 125 12.19 0.37 0.42
C ILE A 125 13.68 0.11 0.11
N VAL A 126 14.05 -1.10 -0.32
CA VAL A 126 15.43 -1.47 -0.66
C VAL A 126 15.99 -0.55 -1.77
N LYS A 127 15.18 -0.19 -2.77
CA LYS A 127 15.55 0.78 -3.83
C LYS A 127 15.77 2.21 -3.32
N ARG A 128 15.52 2.52 -2.05
CA ARG A 128 15.81 3.82 -1.38
C ARG A 128 17.09 3.78 -0.52
N LEU A 129 17.71 2.63 -0.30
CA LEU A 129 19.03 2.53 0.37
C LEU A 129 20.18 3.24 -0.38
N LYS A 130 19.94 3.65 -1.64
CA LYS A 130 20.84 4.49 -2.45
C LYS A 130 20.50 5.98 -2.47
N ASP A 131 19.59 6.46 -1.61
CA ASP A 131 19.26 7.89 -1.54
C ASP A 131 20.47 8.73 -1.08
N ALA A 132 20.49 10.00 -1.48
CA ALA A 132 21.53 10.94 -1.09
C ALA A 132 21.40 11.40 0.37
N ASP A 133 20.18 11.42 0.92
CA ASP A 133 19.97 11.76 2.34
C ASP A 133 20.26 10.54 3.23
N ASN A 134 21.08 10.74 4.26
CA ASN A 134 21.42 9.68 5.21
C ASN A 134 20.17 9.19 5.96
N GLY A 135 19.31 10.11 6.41
CA GLY A 135 18.11 9.76 7.15
C GLY A 135 17.09 8.98 6.31
N VAL A 136 17.02 9.17 4.99
CA VAL A 136 16.25 8.31 4.08
C VAL A 136 16.79 6.88 4.10
N ARG A 137 18.12 6.71 4.06
CA ARG A 137 18.77 5.39 4.14
C ARG A 137 18.58 4.75 5.52
N ASP A 138 18.56 5.54 6.59
CA ASP A 138 18.29 5.06 7.96
C ASP A 138 16.82 4.64 8.13
N ALA A 139 15.86 5.44 7.66
CA ALA A 139 14.44 5.07 7.64
C ALA A 139 14.19 3.76 6.86
N CYS A 140 14.95 3.48 5.79
CA CYS A 140 14.90 2.19 5.11
C CYS A 140 15.34 1.03 6.00
N ARG A 141 16.44 1.21 6.76
CA ARG A 141 16.99 0.20 7.66
C ARG A 141 16.04 -0.08 8.81
N ASP A 142 15.43 0.96 9.36
CA ASP A 142 14.43 0.86 10.44
C ASP A 142 13.18 0.13 9.94
N ALA A 143 12.65 0.53 8.79
CA ALA A 143 11.50 -0.15 8.17
C ALA A 143 11.78 -1.63 7.87
N ILE A 144 12.94 -1.99 7.31
CA ILE A 144 13.28 -3.40 7.07
C ILE A 144 13.34 -4.18 8.39
N GLY A 145 13.97 -3.62 9.45
CA GLY A 145 14.01 -4.25 10.77
C GLY A 145 12.61 -4.50 11.34
N SER A 146 11.77 -3.46 11.41
CA SER A 146 10.39 -3.55 11.91
C SER A 146 9.54 -4.54 11.11
N LEU A 147 9.64 -4.55 9.79
CA LEU A 147 8.94 -5.51 8.94
C LEU A 147 9.44 -6.94 9.15
N SER A 148 10.76 -7.15 9.33
CA SER A 148 11.29 -8.48 9.63
C SER A 148 10.86 -9.00 11.00
N ALA A 149 10.83 -8.13 12.02
CA ALA A 149 10.37 -8.48 13.37
C ALA A 149 8.91 -8.99 13.38
N GLN A 150 8.06 -8.43 12.53
CA GLN A 150 6.67 -8.90 12.38
C GLN A 150 6.62 -10.18 11.54
N PHE A 151 6.97 -10.07 10.25
CA PHE A 151 6.64 -11.09 9.25
C PHE A 151 7.57 -12.32 9.23
N LEU A 152 8.64 -12.35 10.03
CA LEU A 152 9.49 -13.53 10.16
C LEU A 152 9.28 -14.26 11.50
N ASN A 153 8.98 -13.55 12.59
CA ASN A 153 8.74 -14.16 13.91
C ASN A 153 7.39 -14.90 14.00
N GLU A 154 6.38 -14.49 13.23
CA GLU A 154 5.09 -15.20 13.09
C GLU A 154 5.21 -16.64 12.56
N THR A 155 6.42 -17.06 12.15
CA THR A 155 6.72 -18.41 11.63
C THR A 155 6.88 -19.48 12.73
N GLU A 156 7.28 -19.11 13.95
CA GLU A 156 7.66 -20.07 15.01
C GLU A 156 6.46 -20.89 15.53
N GLU A 157 5.24 -20.35 15.52
CA GLU A 157 4.05 -21.02 16.07
C GLU A 157 3.37 -22.00 15.09
N GLY A 158 3.84 -22.10 13.83
CA GLY A 158 3.09 -22.68 12.72
C GLY A 158 3.79 -23.79 11.92
N ASN A 159 3.88 -25.00 12.48
CA ASN A 159 4.09 -26.29 11.78
C ASN A 159 4.96 -26.27 10.50
N GLY A 160 6.29 -26.20 10.67
CA GLY A 160 7.29 -27.00 9.94
C GLY A 160 7.40 -26.99 8.41
N ASP A 161 6.55 -26.26 7.68
CA ASP A 161 6.47 -26.29 6.21
C ASP A 161 7.06 -25.05 5.53
N SER A 162 7.26 -25.14 4.21
CA SER A 162 8.07 -24.21 3.38
C SER A 162 7.65 -22.73 3.35
N ALA A 163 6.62 -22.33 4.10
CA ALA A 163 6.14 -20.94 4.18
C ALA A 163 7.18 -19.98 4.77
N GLY A 164 7.88 -20.37 5.84
CA GLY A 164 8.92 -19.51 6.47
C GLY A 164 10.06 -19.17 5.52
N SER A 165 10.56 -20.15 4.77
CA SER A 165 11.56 -19.97 3.72
C SER A 165 11.09 -19.02 2.61
N SER A 166 9.78 -19.07 2.28
CA SER A 166 9.16 -18.16 1.32
C SER A 166 9.17 -16.70 1.81
N LEU A 167 8.83 -16.45 3.09
CA LEU A 167 8.81 -15.11 3.68
C LEU A 167 10.21 -14.51 3.81
N VAL A 168 11.20 -15.28 4.29
CA VAL A 168 12.62 -14.87 4.30
C VAL A 168 13.08 -14.47 2.89
N GLY A 169 12.64 -15.21 1.87
CA GLY A 169 12.91 -14.90 0.46
C GLY A 169 12.44 -13.52 0.00
N LEU A 170 11.35 -12.98 0.56
CA LEU A 170 10.82 -11.66 0.21
C LEU A 170 11.75 -10.51 0.65
N PHE A 171 12.45 -10.70 1.77
CA PHE A 171 13.44 -9.77 2.30
C PHE A 171 14.83 -10.02 1.71
N ALA A 172 15.30 -11.27 1.77
CA ALA A 172 16.66 -11.63 1.41
C ALA A 172 16.97 -11.40 -0.07
N LYS A 173 16.04 -11.72 -0.99
CA LYS A 173 16.26 -11.58 -2.44
C LYS A 173 16.58 -10.13 -2.86
N PRO A 174 15.73 -9.11 -2.60
CA PRO A 174 16.05 -7.74 -3.00
C PRO A 174 17.30 -7.19 -2.29
N LEU A 175 17.61 -7.66 -1.07
CA LEU A 175 18.84 -7.28 -0.37
C LEU A 175 20.09 -7.88 -1.03
N PHE A 176 20.08 -9.16 -1.43
CA PHE A 176 21.18 -9.77 -2.19
C PHE A 176 21.37 -9.09 -3.55
N GLU A 177 20.28 -8.80 -4.27
CA GLU A 177 20.32 -8.03 -5.53
C GLU A 177 20.97 -6.66 -5.32
N ALA A 178 20.60 -5.94 -4.24
CA ALA A 178 21.19 -4.66 -3.87
C ALA A 178 22.68 -4.74 -3.44
N MET A 179 23.14 -5.89 -2.92
CA MET A 179 24.57 -6.12 -2.62
C MET A 179 25.40 -6.44 -3.86
N ALA A 180 24.80 -6.96 -4.93
CA ALA A 180 25.48 -7.21 -6.21
C ALA A 180 25.69 -5.94 -7.06
N GLU A 181 24.88 -4.90 -6.83
CA GLU A 181 24.93 -3.62 -7.54
C GLU A 181 26.25 -2.86 -7.31
N GLN A 182 26.75 -2.18 -8.35
CA GLN A 182 27.99 -1.40 -8.31
C GLN A 182 27.82 -0.02 -7.63
N ASN A 183 27.17 0.00 -6.47
CA ASN A 183 26.91 1.20 -5.68
C ASN A 183 27.21 0.95 -4.20
N LYS A 184 28.34 1.46 -3.71
CA LYS A 184 28.81 1.28 -2.32
C LYS A 184 27.78 1.69 -1.26
N SER A 185 26.97 2.73 -1.50
CA SER A 185 25.96 3.17 -0.53
C SER A 185 24.80 2.17 -0.43
N LEU A 186 24.39 1.60 -1.58
CA LEU A 186 23.39 0.56 -1.68
C LEU A 186 23.88 -0.76 -1.07
N GLN A 187 25.10 -1.19 -1.41
CA GLN A 187 25.71 -2.41 -0.88
C GLN A 187 25.83 -2.37 0.65
N SER A 188 26.39 -1.29 1.20
CA SER A 188 26.50 -1.08 2.64
C SER A 188 25.12 -0.98 3.31
N GLY A 189 24.17 -0.28 2.69
CA GLY A 189 22.80 -0.21 3.16
C GLY A 189 22.13 -1.59 3.26
N ALA A 190 22.26 -2.40 2.21
CA ALA A 190 21.66 -3.73 2.14
C ALA A 190 22.30 -4.72 3.12
N ALA A 191 23.62 -4.68 3.30
CA ALA A 191 24.30 -5.49 4.31
C ALA A 191 23.85 -5.13 5.74
N ILE A 192 23.66 -3.83 6.05
CA ILE A 192 23.14 -3.39 7.35
C ILE A 192 21.68 -3.83 7.54
N CYS A 193 20.85 -3.77 6.48
CA CYS A 193 19.49 -4.31 6.51
C CYS A 193 19.45 -5.83 6.76
N MET A 194 20.40 -6.60 6.20
CA MET A 194 20.51 -8.03 6.50
C MET A 194 20.91 -8.30 7.94
N GLY A 195 21.85 -7.53 8.51
CA GLY A 195 22.18 -7.60 9.93
C GLY A 195 20.94 -7.35 10.80
N LYS A 196 20.27 -6.21 10.58
CA LYS A 196 19.01 -5.89 11.28
C LYS A 196 17.94 -6.96 11.14
N MET A 197 17.82 -7.62 9.99
CA MET A 197 16.86 -8.70 9.77
C MET A 197 17.14 -9.91 10.67
N VAL A 198 18.41 -10.25 10.90
CA VAL A 198 18.81 -11.31 11.83
C VAL A 198 18.62 -10.86 13.29
N ASP A 199 19.05 -9.62 13.61
CA ASP A 199 18.93 -9.05 14.95
C ASP A 199 17.46 -8.88 15.40
N SER A 200 16.53 -8.65 14.46
CA SER A 200 15.09 -8.45 14.73
C SER A 200 14.31 -9.75 14.91
N VAL A 201 14.92 -10.88 14.57
CA VAL A 201 14.34 -12.23 14.65
C VAL A 201 14.98 -13.07 15.75
N SER A 202 16.16 -12.65 16.23
CA SER A 202 16.83 -13.27 17.36
C SER A 202 16.23 -12.75 18.67
N GLU A 203 15.56 -13.62 19.44
CA GLU A 203 15.12 -13.30 20.79
C GLU A 203 16.33 -12.92 21.68
N PRO A 204 16.25 -11.86 22.51
CA PRO A 204 17.37 -11.46 23.36
C PRO A 204 17.67 -12.54 24.43
N PRO A 205 18.95 -12.75 24.78
CA PRO A 205 19.39 -13.79 25.73
C PRO A 205 19.12 -13.48 27.20
#